data_AF-A0A961ILL6-F1
#
_entry.id   AF-A0A961ILL6-F1
#
_cell.length_a   1.000
_cell.length_b   1.000
_cell.length_c   1.000
_cell.angle_alpha   90.00
_cell.angle_beta   90.00
_cell.angle_gamma   90.00
#
_symmetry.space_group_name_H-M   'P 1'
#
loop_
_entity.id
_entity.type
_entity.pdbx_description
1 polymer ?
#
loop_
_entity_poly.entity_id
_entity_poly.type
_entity_poly.pdbx_seq_one_letter_code
_entity_poly.pdbx_strand_id
1 'polypeptide(L)'
;MPNRLHCELLGVSPDAAPGDVKSAYRRLVRRHHPDRFPPEQRPVQERRMVAINLAYRALLRELENSTIAPPTLPTAAACGSGPAEVSEASRELGRHRDPAWVYYKQGFHHYSAAAGGMLARGRYLKLSLDERGLNRAGEALQGFHRAYGFFRRVADEHPESIWAPDSQYRMYRIERFTAIYRRIQRNLRERLQAEQQQAEAQAL
;
A
#
# COMPACT_ATOMS: atom_id res chain seq x y z
N MET A 1 19.33 -7.86 -4.39
CA MET A 1 19.07 -8.53 -3.09
C MET A 1 18.71 -7.47 -2.07
N PRO A 2 17.61 -7.63 -1.34
CA PRO A 2 17.21 -6.64 -0.36
C PRO A 2 18.19 -6.54 0.81
N ASN A 3 18.31 -5.35 1.40
CA ASN A 3 19.31 -5.09 2.43
C ASN A 3 19.06 -5.95 3.68
N ARG A 4 20.03 -6.82 4.01
CA ARG A 4 19.96 -7.78 5.13
C ARG A 4 19.65 -7.10 6.47
N LEU A 5 20.20 -5.92 6.74
CA LEU A 5 19.96 -5.18 7.98
C LEU A 5 18.49 -4.78 8.13
N HIS A 6 17.84 -4.37 7.03
CA HIS A 6 16.43 -4.03 7.05
C HIS A 6 15.54 -5.26 7.22
N CYS A 7 15.91 -6.37 6.57
CA CYS A 7 15.22 -7.66 6.73
C CYS A 7 15.29 -8.17 8.16
N GLU A 8 16.48 -8.13 8.77
CA GLU A 8 16.70 -8.50 10.17
C GLU A 8 15.90 -7.60 11.13
N LEU A 9 15.89 -6.28 10.90
CA LEU A 9 15.13 -5.35 11.73
C LEU A 9 13.62 -5.63 11.70
N LEU A 10 13.08 -6.03 10.54
CA LEU A 10 11.67 -6.42 10.42
C LEU A 10 11.41 -7.88 10.81
N GLY A 11 12.46 -8.69 10.96
CA GLY A 11 12.35 -10.13 11.21
C GLY A 11 11.74 -10.89 10.03
N VAL A 12 12.20 -10.59 8.81
CA VAL A 12 11.77 -11.25 7.56
C VAL A 12 12.96 -11.84 6.81
N SER A 13 12.71 -12.85 5.98
CA SER A 13 13.73 -13.42 5.10
C SER A 13 14.17 -12.41 4.03
N PRO A 14 15.44 -12.43 3.55
CA PRO A 14 15.85 -11.71 2.35
C PRO A 14 15.00 -12.04 1.11
N ASP A 15 14.40 -13.23 1.06
CA ASP A 15 13.54 -13.65 -0.04
C ASP A 15 12.04 -13.46 0.27
N ALA A 16 11.72 -12.69 1.32
CA ALA A 16 10.34 -12.47 1.74
C ALA A 16 9.50 -11.79 0.67
N ALA A 17 8.26 -12.26 0.50
CA ALA A 17 7.34 -11.62 -0.43
C ALA A 17 6.92 -10.23 0.10
N PRO A 18 6.48 -9.31 -0.78
CA PRO A 18 5.99 -8.00 -0.35
C PRO A 18 4.87 -8.06 0.70
N GLY A 19 4.07 -9.13 0.71
CA GLY A 19 3.02 -9.37 1.69
C GLY A 19 3.56 -9.65 3.10
N ASP A 20 4.69 -10.36 3.20
CA ASP A 20 5.33 -10.72 4.47
C ASP A 20 5.97 -9.50 5.12
N VAL A 21 6.67 -8.70 4.32
CA VAL A 21 7.26 -7.41 4.75
C VAL A 21 6.20 -6.50 5.35
N LYS A 22 5.03 -6.36 4.70
CA LYS A 22 3.89 -5.58 5.22
C LYS A 22 3.30 -6.15 6.50
N SER A 23 3.22 -7.47 6.60
CA SER A 23 2.65 -8.13 7.78
C SER A 23 3.56 -8.00 8.99
N ALA A 24 4.87 -8.15 8.79
CA ALA A 24 5.89 -7.90 9.81
C ALA A 24 5.87 -6.44 10.28
N TYR A 25 5.84 -5.49 9.35
CA TYR A 25 5.69 -4.06 9.66
C TYR A 25 4.47 -3.79 10.54
N ARG A 26 3.27 -4.25 10.14
CA ARG A 26 2.03 -4.05 10.92
C ARG A 26 2.10 -4.65 12.32
N ARG A 27 2.78 -5.79 12.48
CA ARG A 27 3.00 -6.43 13.79
C ARG A 27 3.92 -5.59 14.66
N LEU A 28 5.03 -5.10 14.12
CA LEU A 28 6.00 -4.28 14.83
C LEU A 28 5.43 -2.91 15.22
N VAL A 29 4.68 -2.25 14.33
CA VAL A 29 4.00 -0.98 14.62
C VAL A 29 3.05 -1.16 15.81
N ARG A 30 2.21 -2.20 15.80
CA ARG A 30 1.30 -2.47 16.93
C ARG A 30 2.05 -2.71 18.23
N ARG A 31 3.20 -3.39 18.19
CA ARG A 31 4.00 -3.72 19.37
C ARG A 31 4.74 -2.51 19.93
N HIS A 32 5.24 -1.63 19.07
CA HIS A 32 6.15 -0.53 19.43
C HIS A 32 5.52 0.87 19.32
N HIS A 33 4.20 0.98 19.14
CA HIS A 33 3.53 2.28 19.04
C HIS A 33 3.73 3.11 20.33
N PRO A 34 4.24 4.35 20.25
CA PRO A 34 4.59 5.15 21.42
C PRO A 34 3.40 5.43 22.36
N ASP A 35 2.17 5.60 21.84
CA ASP A 35 0.95 5.74 22.67
C ASP A 35 0.71 4.60 23.66
N ARG A 36 1.28 3.41 23.43
CA ARG A 36 1.11 2.24 24.31
C ARG A 36 2.06 2.26 25.51
N PHE A 37 2.99 3.20 25.55
CA PHE A 37 4.05 3.27 26.54
C PHE A 37 3.94 4.52 27.40
N PRO A 38 4.42 4.45 28.65
CA PRO A 38 4.45 5.61 29.54
C PRO A 38 5.42 6.66 28.99
N PRO A 39 5.24 7.96 29.34
CA PRO A 39 5.98 9.09 28.76
C PRO A 39 7.50 8.90 28.74
N GLU A 40 8.06 8.28 29.77
CA GLU A 40 9.50 8.08 29.96
C GLU A 40 10.07 7.10 28.92
N GLN A 41 9.26 6.16 28.43
CA GLN A 41 9.66 5.18 27.43
C GLN A 41 9.31 5.62 26.00
N ARG A 42 8.52 6.68 25.81
CA ARG A 42 8.11 7.15 24.48
C ARG A 42 9.29 7.49 23.57
N PRO A 43 10.32 8.24 24.00
CA PRO A 43 11.44 8.57 23.12
C PRO A 43 12.16 7.34 22.58
N VAL A 44 12.26 6.27 23.38
CA VAL A 44 12.88 5.00 22.97
C VAL A 44 12.01 4.29 21.92
N GLN A 45 10.69 4.30 22.10
CA GLN A 45 9.76 3.65 21.17
C GLN A 45 9.58 4.45 19.89
N GLU A 46 9.65 5.78 19.95
CA GLU A 46 9.70 6.66 18.77
C GLU A 46 10.93 6.35 17.92
N ARG A 47 12.12 6.27 18.52
CA ARG A 47 13.35 5.88 17.79
C ARG A 47 13.22 4.50 17.14
N ARG A 48 12.64 3.53 17.84
CA ARG A 48 12.33 2.20 17.28
C ARG A 48 11.35 2.30 16.12
N MET A 49 10.29 3.09 16.26
CA MET A 49 9.29 3.27 15.21
C MET A 49 9.89 3.91 13.96
N VAL A 50 10.75 4.92 14.12
CA VAL A 50 11.49 5.55 13.02
C VAL A 50 12.33 4.49 12.30
N ALA A 51 13.08 3.66 13.02
CA ALA A 51 13.89 2.59 12.42
C ALA A 51 13.02 1.58 11.66
N ILE A 52 11.89 1.14 12.25
CA ILE A 52 10.92 0.24 11.61
C ILE A 52 10.37 0.85 10.30
N ASN A 53 9.96 2.12 10.34
CA ASN A 53 9.46 2.85 9.18
C ASN A 53 10.52 2.96 8.08
N LEU A 54 11.77 3.28 8.42
CA LEU A 54 12.88 3.39 7.47
C LEU A 54 13.18 2.05 6.79
N ALA A 55 13.34 0.97 7.55
CA ALA A 55 13.59 -0.36 6.99
C ALA A 55 12.47 -0.82 6.07
N TYR A 56 11.21 -0.60 6.50
CA TYR A 56 10.06 -0.95 5.69
C TYR A 56 10.01 -0.16 4.37
N ARG A 57 10.27 1.14 4.38
CA ARG A 57 10.34 1.96 3.16
C ARG A 57 11.47 1.50 2.21
N ALA A 58 12.64 1.21 2.76
CA ALA A 58 13.78 0.75 1.98
C ALA A 58 13.48 -0.59 1.28
N LEU A 59 12.94 -1.58 2.01
CA LEU A 59 12.58 -2.88 1.45
C LEU A 59 11.51 -2.78 0.36
N LEU A 60 10.48 -1.95 0.55
CA LEU A 60 9.48 -1.75 -0.49
C LEU A 60 10.07 -1.14 -1.76
N ARG A 61 11.00 -0.18 -1.63
CA ARG A 61 11.67 0.43 -2.78
C ARG A 61 12.52 -0.59 -3.53
N GLU A 62 13.25 -1.44 -2.81
CA GLU A 62 14.08 -2.51 -3.40
C GLU A 62 13.23 -3.54 -4.13
N LEU A 63 12.10 -3.95 -3.54
CA LEU A 63 11.14 -4.87 -4.16
C LEU A 63 10.53 -4.28 -5.44
N GLU A 64 10.21 -2.99 -5.46
CA GLU A 64 9.72 -2.31 -6.67
C GLU A 64 10.77 -2.25 -7.79
N ASN A 65 12.01 -1.89 -7.45
CA ASN A 65 13.09 -1.82 -8.43
C ASN A 65 13.42 -3.19 -9.02
N SER A 66 13.34 -4.25 -8.22
CA SER A 66 13.62 -5.62 -8.66
C SER A 66 12.56 -6.16 -9.63
N THR A 67 11.33 -5.63 -9.59
CA THR A 67 10.22 -6.05 -10.45
C THR A 67 10.18 -5.41 -11.85
N ILE A 68 11.18 -4.59 -12.20
CA ILE A 68 11.33 -4.02 -13.57
C ILE A 68 12.07 -5.00 -14.51
N ALA A 69 12.59 -6.12 -14.01
CA ALA A 69 13.13 -7.21 -14.85
C ALA A 69 12.00 -8.10 -15.41
N PRO A 70 12.08 -8.60 -16.67
CA PRO A 70 11.05 -9.43 -17.28
C PRO A 70 10.85 -10.73 -16.46
N PRO A 71 9.62 -11.26 -16.39
CA PRO A 71 9.31 -12.36 -15.49
C PRO A 71 10.00 -13.64 -15.96
N THR A 72 10.97 -14.12 -15.19
CA THR A 72 11.31 -15.55 -15.16
C THR A 72 10.45 -16.19 -14.07
N LEU A 73 9.58 -17.12 -14.50
CA LEU A 73 8.76 -17.92 -13.60
C LEU A 73 9.66 -18.82 -12.74
N PRO A 74 9.33 -18.97 -11.45
CA PRO A 74 9.51 -20.27 -10.80
C PRO A 74 8.16 -20.89 -10.40
N THR A 75 8.15 -22.21 -10.59
CA THR A 75 7.10 -23.19 -10.37
C THR A 75 6.52 -23.20 -8.96
N ALA A 76 5.23 -23.57 -8.90
CA ALA A 76 4.40 -23.69 -7.72
C ALA A 76 5.01 -24.48 -6.54
N ALA A 77 4.83 -23.92 -5.34
CA ALA A 77 4.70 -24.66 -4.09
C ALA A 77 3.80 -23.86 -3.13
N ALA A 78 2.99 -24.60 -2.38
CA ALA A 78 1.79 -24.18 -1.69
C ALA A 78 1.97 -23.14 -0.58
N CYS A 79 0.91 -22.34 -0.34
CA CYS A 79 0.28 -22.15 0.97
C CYS A 79 -1.07 -21.45 0.76
N GLY A 80 -2.15 -22.19 1.07
CA GLY A 80 -3.50 -21.65 1.08
C GLY A 80 -3.74 -20.77 2.31
N SER A 81 -4.61 -19.79 2.17
CA SER A 81 -5.37 -19.15 3.25
C SER A 81 -6.53 -18.39 2.62
N GLY A 82 -7.75 -18.72 3.05
CA GLY A 82 -9.02 -18.30 2.47
C GLY A 82 -9.41 -16.83 2.68
N PRO A 83 -10.68 -16.48 2.39
CA PRO A 83 -11.15 -15.10 2.40
C PRO A 83 -11.60 -14.65 3.79
N ALA A 84 -11.56 -13.32 3.98
CA ALA A 84 -12.37 -12.52 4.90
C ALA A 84 -12.16 -12.69 6.42
N GLU A 85 -11.54 -11.67 7.02
CA GLU A 85 -12.08 -11.05 8.24
C GLU A 85 -11.95 -9.53 8.09
N VAL A 86 -13.08 -8.89 7.81
CA VAL A 86 -13.24 -7.45 7.73
C VAL A 86 -14.19 -7.03 8.85
N SER A 87 -13.89 -7.32 10.12
CA SER A 87 -14.70 -6.81 11.25
C SER A 87 -14.05 -7.18 12.57
N GLU A 88 -13.38 -6.22 13.21
CA GLU A 88 -13.21 -6.07 14.68
C GLU A 88 -12.35 -4.81 14.95
N ALA A 89 -11.28 -4.63 14.16
CA ALA A 89 -10.22 -3.64 14.37
C ALA A 89 -10.62 -2.16 14.22
N SER A 90 -11.79 -1.87 13.64
CA SER A 90 -12.32 -0.49 13.52
C SER A 90 -13.08 -0.04 14.77
N ARG A 91 -13.59 -0.95 15.60
CA ARG A 91 -14.40 -0.63 16.78
C ARG A 91 -13.59 -0.48 18.07
N GLU A 92 -12.40 -1.08 18.12
CA GLU A 92 -11.56 -1.12 19.32
C GLU A 92 -10.70 0.14 19.54
N LEU A 93 -10.79 1.14 18.67
CA LEU A 93 -9.87 2.29 18.71
C LEU A 93 -10.41 3.38 19.62
N GLY A 94 -10.17 3.19 20.92
CA GLY A 94 -10.16 4.26 21.90
C GLY A 94 -9.31 5.45 21.44
N ARG A 95 -9.54 6.61 22.05
CA ARG A 95 -8.86 7.90 21.78
C ARG A 95 -7.34 7.72 21.71
N HIS A 96 -6.79 7.56 20.50
CA HIS A 96 -5.35 7.69 20.27
C HIS A 96 -4.94 9.11 20.66
N ARG A 97 -3.81 9.25 21.35
CA ARG A 97 -3.37 10.56 21.88
C ARG A 97 -2.69 11.39 20.80
N ASP A 98 -2.16 10.74 19.77
CA ASP A 98 -1.51 11.36 18.61
C ASP A 98 -2.52 11.57 17.44
N PRO A 99 -2.91 12.81 17.11
CA PRO A 99 -3.78 13.11 15.97
C PRO A 99 -3.17 12.71 14.62
N ALA A 100 -1.84 12.82 14.47
CA ALA A 100 -1.14 12.47 13.24
C ALA A 100 -1.28 10.98 12.93
N TRP A 101 -1.23 10.11 13.95
CA TRP A 101 -1.49 8.68 13.81
C TRP A 101 -2.91 8.39 13.33
N VAL A 102 -3.91 9.14 13.78
CA VAL A 102 -5.31 8.95 13.36
C VAL A 102 -5.45 9.20 11.86
N TYR A 103 -4.93 10.34 11.38
CA TYR A 103 -4.92 10.64 9.94
C TYR A 103 -4.08 9.64 9.16
N TYR A 104 -2.88 9.29 9.65
CA TYR A 104 -2.01 8.30 9.03
C TYR A 104 -2.73 6.97 8.83
N LYS A 105 -3.44 6.49 9.85
CA LYS A 105 -4.18 5.22 9.82
C LYS A 105 -5.34 5.25 8.84
N GLN A 106 -6.09 6.35 8.79
CA GLN A 106 -7.17 6.54 7.80
C GLN A 106 -6.62 6.56 6.38
N GLY A 107 -5.51 7.27 6.15
CA GLY A 107 -4.78 7.26 4.88
C GLY A 107 -4.33 5.86 4.49
N PHE A 108 -3.76 5.10 5.44
CA PHE A 108 -3.30 3.73 5.22
C PHE A 108 -4.45 2.76 4.89
N HIS A 109 -5.63 2.93 5.50
CA HIS A 109 -6.81 2.14 5.19
C HIS A 109 -7.24 2.32 3.73
N HIS A 110 -7.40 3.57 3.29
CA HIS A 110 -7.74 3.88 1.90
C HIS A 110 -6.65 3.46 0.91
N TYR A 111 -5.38 3.68 1.28
CA TYR A 111 -4.23 3.27 0.47
C TYR A 111 -4.20 1.76 0.28
N SER A 112 -4.41 0.99 1.35
CA SER A 112 -4.38 -0.47 1.30
C SER A 112 -5.56 -1.03 0.52
N ALA A 113 -6.75 -0.44 0.65
CA ALA A 113 -7.92 -0.82 -0.14
C ALA A 113 -7.68 -0.55 -1.64
N ALA A 114 -7.20 0.65 -1.99
CA ALA A 114 -6.87 1.02 -3.38
C ALA A 114 -5.73 0.15 -3.97
N ALA A 115 -4.74 -0.17 -3.15
CA ALA A 115 -3.62 -1.03 -3.52
C ALA A 115 -3.96 -2.54 -3.49
N GLY A 116 -5.10 -2.92 -2.90
CA GLY A 116 -5.52 -4.31 -2.64
C GLY A 116 -5.70 -5.17 -3.89
N GLY A 117 -5.76 -4.55 -5.07
CA GLY A 117 -5.71 -5.24 -6.37
C GLY A 117 -4.30 -5.43 -6.96
N MET A 118 -3.28 -4.70 -6.47
CA MET A 118 -1.93 -4.64 -7.07
C MET A 118 -0.82 -5.23 -6.22
N LEU A 119 -0.82 -4.93 -4.92
CA LEU A 119 0.35 -5.16 -4.06
C LEU A 119 0.14 -6.26 -3.02
N ALA A 120 -1.01 -6.93 -3.04
CA ALA A 120 -1.39 -7.93 -2.03
C ALA A 120 -0.86 -9.35 -2.35
N ARG A 121 -0.44 -9.63 -3.59
CA ARG A 121 -0.15 -11.02 -4.03
C ARG A 121 1.11 -11.20 -4.87
N GLY A 122 2.07 -10.27 -4.81
CA GLY A 122 3.32 -10.37 -5.61
C GLY A 122 3.09 -10.44 -7.13
N ARG A 123 1.89 -10.11 -7.60
CA ARG A 123 1.46 -10.20 -9.00
C ARG A 123 0.95 -8.84 -9.41
N TYR A 124 1.78 -8.09 -10.15
CA TYR A 124 1.35 -6.86 -10.80
C TYR A 124 0.38 -7.21 -11.94
N LEU A 125 -0.77 -6.55 -11.95
CA LEU A 125 -1.83 -6.60 -12.95
C LEU A 125 -2.42 -7.99 -13.28
N LYS A 126 -3.52 -8.33 -12.59
CA LYS A 126 -4.62 -9.07 -13.24
C LYS A 126 -5.85 -8.16 -13.31
N LEU A 127 -5.67 -6.96 -13.88
CA LEU A 127 -6.83 -6.16 -14.28
C LEU A 127 -7.47 -6.86 -15.47
N SER A 128 -8.76 -7.11 -15.37
CA SER A 128 -9.56 -7.50 -16.52
C SER A 128 -9.47 -6.38 -17.56
N LEU A 129 -9.51 -6.72 -18.84
CA LEU A 129 -9.45 -5.71 -19.89
C LEU A 129 -10.85 -5.25 -20.35
N ASP A 130 -11.88 -5.58 -19.59
CA ASP A 130 -13.28 -5.22 -19.86
C ASP A 130 -13.72 -4.03 -18.98
N GLU A 131 -15.02 -3.73 -19.01
CA GLU A 131 -15.64 -2.70 -18.19
C GLU A 131 -15.38 -2.91 -16.68
N ARG A 132 -15.29 -4.15 -16.21
CA ARG A 132 -14.94 -4.45 -14.80
C ARG A 132 -13.53 -3.97 -14.48
N GLY A 133 -12.60 -4.11 -15.42
CA GLY A 133 -11.26 -3.54 -15.32
C GLY A 133 -11.27 -2.02 -15.20
N LEU A 134 -12.05 -1.37 -16.07
CA LEU A 134 -12.19 0.08 -16.08
C LEU A 134 -12.77 0.61 -14.75
N ASN A 135 -13.82 -0.03 -14.25
CA ASN A 135 -14.46 0.32 -12.98
C ASN A 135 -13.51 0.15 -11.80
N ARG A 136 -12.79 -0.98 -11.72
CA ARG A 136 -11.75 -1.20 -10.69
C ARG A 136 -10.63 -0.18 -10.75
N ALA A 137 -10.21 0.25 -11.94
CA ALA A 137 -9.23 1.30 -12.07
C ALA A 137 -9.76 2.65 -11.54
N GLY A 138 -11.05 2.93 -11.76
CA GLY A 138 -11.73 4.10 -11.18
C GLY A 138 -11.80 4.06 -9.65
N GLU A 139 -12.23 2.95 -9.08
CA GLU A 139 -12.29 2.74 -7.63
C GLU A 139 -10.93 2.91 -6.97
N ALA A 140 -9.86 2.36 -7.58
CA ALA A 140 -8.50 2.52 -7.09
C ALA A 140 -8.06 3.99 -7.08
N LEU A 141 -8.35 4.75 -8.14
CA LEU A 141 -8.04 6.18 -8.20
C LEU A 141 -8.77 6.99 -7.13
N GLN A 142 -10.05 6.70 -6.88
CA GLN A 142 -10.81 7.34 -5.79
C GLN A 142 -10.22 7.01 -4.42
N GLY A 143 -9.85 5.75 -4.19
CA GLY A 143 -9.20 5.33 -2.96
C GLY A 143 -7.84 6.00 -2.75
N PHE A 144 -7.04 6.14 -3.81
CA PHE A 144 -5.79 6.88 -3.78
C PHE A 144 -5.97 8.36 -3.50
N HIS A 145 -6.97 9.02 -4.11
CA HIS A 145 -7.27 10.41 -3.83
C HIS A 145 -7.62 10.63 -2.34
N ARG A 146 -8.49 9.78 -1.76
CA ARG A 146 -8.80 9.83 -0.32
C ARG A 146 -7.57 9.61 0.54
N ALA A 147 -6.77 8.59 0.22
CA ALA A 147 -5.54 8.31 0.95
C ALA A 147 -4.56 9.48 0.94
N TYR A 148 -4.38 10.12 -0.22
CA TYR A 148 -3.51 11.27 -0.39
C TYR A 148 -3.93 12.42 0.53
N GLY A 149 -5.23 12.72 0.60
CA GLY A 149 -5.75 13.78 1.47
C GLY A 149 -5.36 13.59 2.94
N PHE A 150 -5.46 12.36 3.45
CA PHE A 150 -5.07 12.04 4.82
C PHE A 150 -3.56 12.15 5.06
N PHE A 151 -2.74 11.58 4.17
CA PHE A 151 -1.28 11.69 4.31
C PHE A 151 -0.80 13.13 4.19
N ARG A 152 -1.46 13.93 3.34
CA ARG A 152 -1.19 15.36 3.23
C ARG A 152 -1.48 16.08 4.54
N ARG A 153 -2.59 15.78 5.23
CA ARG A 153 -2.85 16.36 6.57
C ARG A 153 -1.76 16.01 7.57
N VAL A 154 -1.28 14.77 7.58
CA VAL A 154 -0.15 14.40 8.46
C VAL A 154 1.10 15.23 8.13
N ALA A 155 1.42 15.40 6.85
CA ALA A 155 2.62 16.12 6.43
C ALA A 155 2.52 17.65 6.65
N ASP A 156 1.34 18.23 6.41
CA ASP A 156 1.12 19.68 6.46
C ASP A 156 0.78 20.16 7.89
N GLU A 157 -0.07 19.43 8.62
CA GLU A 157 -0.59 19.83 9.94
C GLU A 157 0.27 19.30 11.10
N HIS A 158 1.03 18.23 10.88
CA HIS A 158 1.87 17.57 11.90
C HIS A 158 3.29 17.24 11.38
N PRO A 159 4.04 18.21 10.82
CA PRO A 159 5.35 17.96 10.22
C PRO A 159 6.39 17.39 11.22
N GLU A 160 6.23 17.65 12.51
CA GLU A 160 7.06 17.13 13.60
C GLU A 160 6.78 15.66 13.96
N SER A 161 5.66 15.11 13.48
CA SER A 161 5.27 13.73 13.78
C SER A 161 6.21 12.72 13.13
N ILE A 162 6.48 11.62 13.83
CA ILE A 162 7.22 10.46 13.30
C ILE A 162 6.57 9.83 12.05
N TRP A 163 5.29 10.14 11.80
CA TRP A 163 4.50 9.64 10.68
C TRP A 163 4.57 10.54 9.44
N ALA A 164 5.06 11.78 9.56
CA ALA A 164 5.16 12.72 8.43
C ALA A 164 6.09 12.20 7.32
N PRO A 165 7.31 11.69 7.60
CA PRO A 165 8.19 11.17 6.55
C PRO A 165 7.63 9.95 5.80
N ASP A 166 6.89 9.06 6.48
CA ASP A 166 6.22 7.95 5.77
C ASP A 166 5.04 8.45 4.96
N SER A 167 4.25 9.38 5.49
CA SER A 167 3.12 10.01 4.78
C SER A 167 3.54 10.66 3.47
N GLN A 168 4.62 11.44 3.48
CA GLN A 168 5.22 12.01 2.27
C GLN A 168 5.63 10.94 1.27
N TYR A 169 6.27 9.85 1.73
CA TYR A 169 6.61 8.72 0.87
C TYR A 169 5.36 8.04 0.28
N ARG A 170 4.27 7.93 1.05
CA ARG A 170 3.00 7.39 0.55
C ARG A 170 2.37 8.29 -0.49
N MET A 171 2.39 9.61 -0.31
CA MET A 171 1.93 10.57 -1.31
C MET A 171 2.69 10.41 -2.63
N TYR A 172 4.02 10.39 -2.58
CA TYR A 172 4.86 10.11 -3.76
C TYR A 172 4.46 8.80 -4.46
N ARG A 173 4.21 7.73 -3.69
CA ARG A 173 3.76 6.45 -4.27
C ARG A 173 2.37 6.54 -4.90
N ILE A 174 1.45 7.25 -4.26
CA ILE A 174 0.10 7.47 -4.78
C ILE A 174 0.15 8.19 -6.12
N GLU A 175 0.99 9.20 -6.27
CA GLU A 175 1.16 9.93 -7.53
C GLU A 175 1.63 8.99 -8.66
N ARG A 176 2.63 8.14 -8.38
CA ARG A 176 3.10 7.13 -9.34
C ARG A 176 1.99 6.14 -9.73
N PHE A 177 1.23 5.62 -8.76
CA PHE A 177 0.12 4.72 -9.06
C PHE A 177 -1.00 5.42 -9.84
N THR A 178 -1.30 6.68 -9.49
CA THR A 178 -2.31 7.49 -10.17
C THR A 178 -1.97 7.66 -11.65
N ALA A 179 -0.71 7.94 -11.98
CA ALA A 179 -0.27 8.05 -13.37
C ALA A 179 -0.48 6.73 -14.14
N ILE A 180 -0.11 5.60 -13.54
CA ILE A 180 -0.31 4.27 -14.14
C ILE A 180 -1.81 4.00 -14.38
N TYR A 181 -2.65 4.27 -13.38
CA TYR A 181 -4.08 3.96 -13.45
C TYR A 181 -4.83 4.85 -14.42
N ARG A 182 -4.48 6.13 -14.52
CA ARG A 182 -5.03 7.02 -15.54
C ARG A 182 -4.70 6.53 -16.95
N ARG A 183 -3.48 6.05 -17.17
CA ARG A 183 -3.10 5.44 -18.46
C ARG A 183 -3.91 4.19 -18.75
N ILE A 184 -4.08 3.30 -17.78
CA ILE A 184 -4.90 2.09 -17.93
C ILE A 184 -6.35 2.46 -18.28
N GLN A 185 -6.96 3.39 -17.53
CA GLN A 185 -8.33 3.83 -17.79
C GLN A 185 -8.51 4.39 -19.20
N ARG A 186 -7.60 5.26 -19.64
CA ARG A 186 -7.63 5.84 -20.99
C ARG A 186 -7.59 4.72 -22.05
N ASN A 187 -6.59 3.85 -21.97
CA ASN A 187 -6.41 2.78 -22.93
C ASN A 187 -7.60 1.80 -22.97
N LEU A 188 -8.20 1.48 -21.81
CA LEU A 188 -9.38 0.61 -21.75
C LEU A 188 -10.61 1.28 -22.38
N ARG A 189 -10.83 2.57 -22.11
CA ARG A 189 -11.95 3.32 -22.70
C ARG A 189 -11.86 3.37 -24.22
N GLU A 190 -10.70 3.72 -24.75
CA GLU A 190 -10.45 3.78 -26.19
C GLU A 190 -10.74 2.42 -26.86
N ARG A 191 -10.28 1.34 -26.25
CA ARG A 191 -10.49 0.00 -26.78
C ARG A 191 -11.97 -0.43 -26.77
N LEU A 192 -12.67 -0.21 -25.65
CA LEU A 192 -14.09 -0.56 -25.53
C LEU A 192 -14.96 0.23 -26.51
N GLN A 193 -14.64 1.50 -26.74
CA GLN A 193 -15.33 2.33 -27.74
C GLN A 193 -15.10 1.80 -29.16
N ALA A 194 -13.87 1.39 -29.50
CA ALA A 194 -13.56 0.82 -30.80
C ALA A 194 -14.29 -0.53 -31.03
N GLU A 195 -14.34 -1.39 -30.01
CA GLU A 195 -15.09 -2.66 -30.05
C GLU A 195 -16.59 -2.41 -30.28
N GLN A 196 -17.17 -1.41 -29.60
CA GLN A 196 -18.57 -1.03 -29.78
C GLN A 196 -18.85 -0.51 -31.20
N GLN A 197 -18.02 0.40 -31.71
CA GLN A 197 -18.17 0.94 -33.07
C GLN A 197 -18.05 -0.16 -34.14
N GLN A 198 -17.14 -1.12 -33.95
CA GLN A 198 -17.00 -2.26 -34.86
C GLN A 198 -18.23 -3.16 -34.84
N ALA A 199 -18.79 -3.43 -33.65
CA ALA A 199 -20.01 -4.23 -33.52
C ALA A 199 -21.22 -3.55 -34.17
N GLU A 200 -21.36 -2.23 -33.99
CA GLU A 200 -22.41 -1.43 -34.65
C GLU A 200 -22.26 -1.43 -36.17
N ALA A 201 -21.03 -1.30 -36.68
CA ALA A 201 -20.76 -1.33 -38.12
C ALA A 201 -20.99 -2.71 -38.78
N GLN A 202 -20.82 -3.81 -38.02
CA GLN A 202 -21.10 -5.17 -38.50
C GLN A 202 -22.58 -5.55 -38.46
N ALA A 203 -23.40 -4.79 -37.72
CA ALA A 203 -24.83 -5.00 -37.59
C ALA A 203 -25.66 -4.25 -38.66
N LEU A 204 -25.02 -3.42 -39.47
CA LEU A 204 -25.58 -2.66 -40.60
C LEU A 204 -25.27 -3.35 -41.93
#